data_AF-A0A1B8HD34-F1
#
_entry.id   AF-A0A1B8HD34-F1
#
_cell.length_a   1.000
_cell.length_b   1.000
_cell.length_c   1.000
_cell.angle_alpha   90.00
_cell.angle_beta   90.00
_cell.angle_gamma   90.00
#
_symmetry.space_group_name_H-M   'P 1'
#
loop_
_entity.id
_entity.type
_entity.pdbx_description
1 polymer ?
#
loop_
_entity_poly.entity_id
_entity_poly.type
_entity_poly.pdbx_seq_one_letter_code
_entity_poly.pdbx_strand_id
1 'polypeptide(L)' 'MTQTTQRKSRDMRRLLIEPDRYELVEYGKETIFDRVKAVVVINEDGVMCINASDTALGMCGLTDCIESLVARYNDGFRFI' A
#
# COMPACT_ATOMS: atom_id res chain seq x y z
N MET A 1 30.22 10.64 -25.72
CA MET A 1 28.87 10.71 -26.30
C MET A 1 27.89 10.27 -25.22
N THR A 2 27.01 11.19 -24.81
CA THR A 2 25.62 11.00 -24.32
C THR A 2 25.31 9.73 -23.52
N GLN A 3 25.20 9.81 -22.18
CA GLN A 3 23.99 10.25 -21.45
C GLN A 3 22.75 9.41 -21.79
N THR A 4 22.64 8.20 -21.22
CA THR A 4 21.41 7.38 -21.23
C THR A 4 21.25 6.57 -19.95
N THR A 5 21.23 7.24 -18.80
CA THR A 5 20.70 6.62 -17.56
C THR A 5 19.65 7.49 -16.87
N GLN A 6 19.33 8.66 -17.44
CA GLN A 6 18.37 9.62 -16.84
C GLN A 6 16.92 9.48 -17.34
N ARG A 7 16.59 8.55 -18.25
CA ARG A 7 15.24 8.44 -18.83
C ARG A 7 14.33 7.36 -18.24
N LYS A 8 14.80 6.49 -17.34
CA LYS A 8 13.92 5.53 -16.63
C LYS A 8 13.38 6.04 -15.29
N SER A 9 13.98 7.10 -14.74
CA SER A 9 13.66 7.62 -13.41
C SER A 9 12.37 8.44 -13.35
N ARG A 10 11.84 8.89 -14.50
CA ARG A 10 10.61 9.70 -14.55
C ARG A 10 9.33 8.89 -14.40
N ASP A 11 9.39 7.59 -14.64
CA ASP A 11 8.22 6.71 -14.63
C ASP A 11 8.21 5.79 -13.40
N MET A 12 9.07 6.03 -12.40
CA MET A 12 9.05 5.27 -11.15
C MET A 12 8.67 6.16 -9.97
N ARG A 13 7.76 5.66 -9.12
CA ARG A 13 7.39 6.30 -7.86
C ARG A 13 7.72 5.41 -6.68
N ARG A 14 8.03 6.01 -5.54
CA ARG A 14 8.30 5.28 -4.30
C ARG A 14 6.98 5.00 -3.60
N LEU A 15 6.64 3.72 -3.42
CA LEU A 15 5.42 3.28 -2.76
C LEU A 15 5.73 2.46 -1.52
N LEU A 16 4.93 2.66 -0.47
CA LEU A 16 4.94 1.83 0.71
C LEU A 16 4.24 0.50 0.37
N ILE A 17 4.98 -0.60 0.27
CA ILE A 17 4.41 -1.89 -0.15
C ILE A 17 4.15 -2.86 1.02
N GLU A 18 4.79 -2.62 2.16
CA GLU A 18 4.60 -3.31 3.45
C GLU A 18 4.86 -2.28 4.57
N PRO A 19 4.58 -2.57 5.86
CA PRO A 19 4.91 -1.66 6.94
C PRO A 19 6.40 -1.33 6.90
N ASP A 20 6.70 -0.04 6.91
CA ASP A 20 8.06 0.52 6.85
C ASP A 20 8.89 0.13 5.62
N ARG A 21 8.34 -0.61 4.65
CA ARG A 21 9.02 -1.03 3.43
C ARG A 21 8.53 -0.23 2.23
N TYR A 22 9.44 0.55 1.66
CA TYR A 22 9.19 1.30 0.44
C TYR A 22 9.93 0.70 -0.75
N GLU A 23 9.26 0.60 -1.90
CA GLU A 23 9.85 0.16 -3.16
C GLU A 23 9.62 1.18 -4.28
N LEU A 24 10.57 1.21 -5.23
CA LEU A 24 10.44 1.97 -6.47
C LEU A 24 9.65 1.11 -7.47
N VAL A 25 8.44 1.56 -7.81
CA VAL A 25 7.55 0.86 -8.73
C VAL A 25 7.23 1.72 -9.93
N GLU A 26 6.86 1.09 -11.04
CA GLU A 26 6.43 1.78 -12.26
C GLU A 26 5.16 2.63 -12.03
N TYR A 27 5.01 3.67 -12.82
CA TYR A 27 3.84 4.54 -12.78
C TYR A 27 2.58 3.74 -13.16
N GLY A 28 1.51 3.87 -12.36
CA GLY A 28 0.29 3.06 -12.50
C GLY A 28 0.22 1.84 -11.58
N LYS A 29 1.31 1.53 -10.88
CA LYS A 29 1.34 0.53 -9.79
C LYS A 29 0.72 1.10 -8.52
N GLU A 30 -0.09 0.29 -7.85
CA GLU A 30 -0.86 0.67 -6.66
C GLU A 30 -0.62 -0.32 -5.54
N THR A 31 -0.30 0.22 -4.37
CA THR A 31 -0.17 -0.53 -3.13
C THR A 31 -1.37 -0.25 -2.25
N ILE A 32 -1.83 -1.28 -1.55
CA ILE A 32 -2.86 -1.15 -0.53
C ILE A 32 -2.42 -0.20 0.59
N PHE A 33 -1.16 -0.31 1.02
CA PHE A 33 -0.66 0.43 2.18
C PHE A 33 -0.64 1.94 2.01
N ASP A 34 -0.36 2.44 0.80
CA ASP A 34 -0.38 3.89 0.54
C ASP A 34 -1.79 4.47 0.74
N ARG A 35 -2.84 3.67 0.50
CA ARG A 35 -4.22 4.08 0.70
C ARG A 35 -4.74 3.88 2.13
N VAL A 36 -4.21 2.90 2.86
CA VAL A 36 -4.85 2.44 4.12
C VAL A 36 -3.96 2.55 5.37
N LYS A 37 -2.73 3.07 5.28
CA LYS A 37 -1.79 3.16 6.41
C LYS A 37 -2.39 3.83 7.66
N ALA A 38 -3.29 4.80 7.48
CA ALA A 38 -3.91 5.51 8.59
C ALA A 38 -4.93 4.66 9.39
N VAL A 39 -5.37 3.53 8.85
CA VAL A 39 -6.50 2.76 9.39
C VAL A 39 -6.21 1.29 9.64
N VAL A 40 -4.98 0.81 9.36
CA VAL A 40 -4.55 -0.57 9.63
C VAL A 40 -3.25 -0.61 10.42
N VAL A 41 -3.05 -1.69 11.18
CA VAL A 41 -1.78 -2.04 11.83
C VAL A 41 -1.41 -3.47 11.48
N ILE A 42 -0.13 -3.80 11.61
CA ILE A 42 0.31 -5.18 11.66
C ILE A 42 0.54 -5.55 13.12
N ASN A 43 -0.09 -6.63 13.57
CA ASN A 43 0.10 -7.15 14.93
C ASN A 43 1.45 -7.88 15.07
N GLU A 44 1.75 -8.39 16.27
CA GLU A 44 2.99 -9.11 16.55
C GLU A 44 3.17 -10.39 15.71
N ASP A 45 2.07 -10.97 15.23
CA ASP A 45 2.05 -12.16 14.38
C ASP A 45 2.21 -11.86 12.88
N GLY A 46 2.40 -10.59 12.49
CA GLY A 46 2.51 -10.19 11.09
C GLY A 46 1.16 -10.08 10.36
N VAL A 47 0.04 -10.17 11.08
CA VAL A 47 -1.32 -10.09 10.55
C VAL A 47 -1.78 -8.65 10.48
N MET A 48 -2.32 -8.25 9.34
CA MET A 48 -2.96 -6.95 9.16
C MET A 48 -4.32 -6.94 9.84
N CYS A 49 -4.54 -5.90 10.65
CA CYS A 49 -5.79 -5.64 11.35
C CYS A 49 -6.21 -4.19 11.16
N ILE A 50 -7.52 -3.95 11.19
CA ILE A 50 -8.07 -2.59 11.19
C ILE A 50 -7.85 -1.98 12.58
N ASN A 51 -7.38 -0.74 12.63
CA ASN A 51 -7.17 0.05 13.85
C ASN A 51 -7.79 1.44 13.74
N ALA A 52 -8.95 1.50 13.10
CA ALA A 52 -9.76 2.69 12.99
C ALA A 52 -11.21 2.32 13.27
N SER A 53 -11.99 3.30 13.71
CA SER A 53 -13.45 3.11 13.84
C SER A 53 -14.11 3.09 12.46
N ASP A 54 -15.29 2.48 12.37
CA ASP A 54 -16.11 2.47 11.16
C ASP A 54 -16.38 3.88 10.61
N THR A 55 -16.53 4.87 11.51
CA THR A 55 -16.66 6.28 11.14
C THR A 55 -15.41 6.80 10.43
N ALA A 56 -14.21 6.47 10.93
CA ALA A 56 -12.95 6.87 10.30
C ALA A 56 -12.73 6.16 8.96
N LEU A 57 -13.11 4.88 8.86
CA LEU A 57 -13.10 4.14 7.59
C LEU A 57 -14.04 4.77 6.56
N GLY A 58 -15.24 5.18 6.98
CA GLY A 58 -16.21 5.87 6.14
C GLY A 58 -15.71 7.23 5.66
N MET A 59 -15.04 8.02 6.50
CA MET A 59 -14.44 9.30 6.12
C MET A 59 -13.31 9.13 5.09
N CYS A 60 -12.63 7.99 5.07
CA CYS A 60 -11.60 7.66 4.08
C CYS A 60 -12.17 7.04 2.80
N GLY A 61 -13.49 6.78 2.72
CA GLY A 61 -14.10 6.10 1.57
C GLY A 61 -13.67 4.64 1.43
N LEU A 62 -13.24 4.00 2.53
CA LEU A 62 -12.65 2.66 2.52
C LEU A 62 -13.60 1.57 3.06
N THR A 63 -14.79 1.95 3.53
CA THR A 63 -15.78 1.07 4.17
C THR A 63 -16.09 -0.20 3.38
N ASP A 64 -16.20 -0.11 2.05
CA ASP A 64 -16.62 -1.26 1.21
C ASP A 64 -15.46 -2.16 0.75
N CYS A 65 -14.20 -1.76 1.00
CA CYS A 65 -13.05 -2.48 0.46
C CYS A 65 -11.98 -2.85 1.49
N ILE A 66 -11.93 -2.19 2.65
CA ILE A 66 -10.84 -2.37 3.62
C ILE A 66 -10.71 -3.81 4.11
N GLU A 67 -11.82 -4.49 4.42
CA GLU A 67 -11.78 -5.89 4.87
C GLU A 67 -11.24 -6.83 3.78
N SER A 68 -11.68 -6.63 2.54
CA SER A 68 -11.17 -7.41 1.39
C SER A 68 -9.69 -7.16 1.14
N LEU A 69 -9.22 -5.93 1.33
CA LEU A 69 -7.82 -5.55 1.19
C LEU A 69 -6.95 -6.18 2.28
N VAL A 70 -7.42 -6.17 3.53
CA VAL A 70 -6.77 -6.84 4.68
C VAL A 70 -6.71 -8.34 4.46
N ALA A 71 -7.83 -8.97 4.07
CA ALA A 71 -7.87 -10.41 3.79
C ALA A 71 -6.87 -10.83 2.71
N ARG A 72 -6.85 -10.10 1.58
CA ARG A 72 -5.88 -10.36 0.50
C ARG A 72 -4.44 -10.20 0.98
N TYR A 73 -4.13 -9.19 1.78
CA TYR A 73 -2.79 -9.03 2.35
C TYR A 73 -2.39 -10.21 3.24
N ASN A 74 -3.30 -10.65 4.11
CA ASN A 74 -3.08 -11.78 5.03
C ASN A 74 -2.96 -13.12 4.29
N ASP A 75 -3.62 -13.27 3.14
CA ASP A 75 -3.47 -14.42 2.23
C ASP A 75 -2.13 -14.41 1.45
N GLY A 76 -1.26 -13.44 1.71
CA GLY A 76 0.04 -13.32 1.06
C GLY A 76 0.00 -12.60 -0.29
N PHE A 77 -1.15 -12.06 -0.71
CA PHE A 77 -1.18 -11.18 -1.87
C PHE A 77 -0.42 -9.89 -1.53
N ARG A 78 0.52 -9.54 -2.42
CA ARG A 78 1.22 -8.26 -2.41
C ARG A 78 0.82 -7.54 -3.69
N PHE A 79 0.15 -6.40 -3.54
CA PHE A 79 -0.29 -5.60 -4.67
C PHE A 79 0.86 -4.68 -5.07
N ILE A 80 1.41 -4.95 -6.25
CA ILE A 80 2.37 -4.10 -6.95
C ILE A 80 1.65 -3.51 -8.15
#